data_AF-A0A7D5R8G1-F1
#
_entry.id   AF-A0A7D5R8G1-F1
#
_cell.length_a   1.000
_cell.length_b   1.000
_cell.length_c   1.000
_cell.angle_alpha   90.00
_cell.angle_beta   90.00
_cell.angle_gamma   90.00
#
_symmetry.space_group_name_H-M   'P 1'
#
loop_
_entity.id
_entity.type
_entity.pdbx_description
1 polymer ?
#
loop_
_entity_poly.entity_id
_entity_poly.type
_entity_poly.pdbx_seq_one_letter_code
_entity_poly.pdbx_strand_id
1 'polypeptide(L)'
;MKLVRREHSRSHRGVIGVESAIVMIAFVIVAAALAFVVLNMGFSTTQRAKTAIVSSLEESSSALEIAGKVTASGDVSPTGKINVTSIPVKVASGGSSVNLGNTTMAVKYFSGSVEYDNIMTGILSTGTYANLTVAMQAAAQAGHLNVNPITSNTAADATAAVIYFAVNRNDNAILDQGEHAIIAIVHKGSERPQALDMIKAEIIVPTGSPLTVERLVPNITTNVVDLG
;
A
#
# COMPACT_ATOMS: atom_id res chain seq x y z
N MET A 1 -1.62 -76.92 75.07
CA MET A 1 -0.36 -76.82 74.29
C MET A 1 -0.61 -75.87 73.12
N LYS A 2 0.37 -75.01 72.79
CA LYS A 2 0.39 -73.87 71.84
C LYS A 2 -0.14 -72.53 72.37
N LEU A 3 0.75 -71.84 73.09
CA LEU A 3 0.73 -70.39 73.26
C LEU A 3 1.14 -69.74 71.93
N VAL A 4 0.26 -68.93 71.35
CA VAL A 4 0.58 -68.06 70.20
C VAL A 4 1.17 -66.77 70.75
N ARG A 5 2.48 -66.58 70.59
CA ARG A 5 3.19 -65.34 70.92
C ARG A 5 2.95 -64.34 69.78
N ARG A 6 2.07 -63.35 69.98
CA ARG A 6 2.00 -62.17 69.11
C ARG A 6 3.13 -61.22 69.50
N GLU A 7 4.15 -61.12 68.68
CA GLU A 7 5.13 -60.05 68.78
C GLU A 7 4.52 -58.75 68.26
N HIS A 8 4.51 -57.73 69.13
CA HIS A 8 4.16 -56.36 68.76
C HIS A 8 5.36 -55.76 67.99
N SER A 9 5.26 -55.65 66.67
CA SER A 9 6.18 -54.82 65.89
C SER A 9 5.98 -53.34 66.28
N ARG A 10 7.01 -52.73 66.87
CA ARG A 10 7.03 -51.28 67.17
C ARG A 10 7.07 -50.50 65.86
N SER A 11 5.92 -49.98 65.43
CA SER A 11 5.85 -49.00 64.34
C SER A 11 6.53 -47.70 64.80
N HIS A 12 7.79 -47.52 64.43
CA HIS A 12 8.46 -46.22 64.49
C HIS A 12 7.88 -45.35 63.38
N ARG A 13 6.92 -44.48 63.71
CA ARG A 13 6.49 -43.41 62.81
C ARG A 13 7.50 -42.27 62.92
N GLY A 14 8.56 -42.33 62.13
CA GLY A 14 9.47 -41.20 61.93
C GLY A 14 8.70 -40.03 61.30
N VAL A 15 8.91 -38.82 61.81
CA VAL A 15 8.26 -37.62 61.27
C VAL A 15 8.99 -37.23 59.99
N ILE A 16 8.45 -37.60 58.83
CA ILE A 16 9.00 -37.35 57.47
C ILE A 16 8.77 -35.89 56.98
N GLY A 17 8.73 -34.94 57.91
CA GLY A 17 8.31 -33.56 57.64
C GLY A 17 9.33 -32.78 56.81
N VAL A 18 10.62 -33.00 57.07
CA VAL A 18 11.70 -32.28 56.39
C VAL A 18 11.87 -32.77 54.95
N GLU A 19 11.74 -34.07 54.70
CA GLU A 19 11.79 -34.66 53.37
C GLU A 19 10.62 -34.17 52.50
N SER A 20 9.42 -34.10 53.09
CA SER A 20 8.23 -33.57 52.40
C SER A 20 8.38 -32.08 52.10
N ALA A 21 8.98 -31.30 53.01
CA ALA A 21 9.22 -29.87 52.81
C ALA A 21 10.23 -29.60 51.68
N ILE A 22 11.30 -30.39 51.57
CA ILE A 22 12.28 -30.26 50.49
C ILE A 22 11.63 -30.54 49.12
N VAL A 23 10.80 -31.58 49.02
CA VAL A 23 10.06 -31.90 47.78
C VAL A 23 9.08 -30.77 47.43
N MET A 24 8.39 -30.19 48.42
CA MET A 24 7.48 -29.06 48.20
C MET A 24 8.22 -27.83 47.65
N ILE A 25 9.40 -27.49 48.20
CA ILE A 25 10.22 -26.37 47.71
C ILE A 25 10.67 -26.63 46.28
N ALA A 26 11.17 -27.83 45.97
CA ALA A 26 11.59 -28.18 44.62
C ALA A 26 10.44 -28.10 43.62
N PHE A 27 9.24 -28.59 43.98
CA PHE A 27 8.06 -28.52 43.14
C PHE A 27 7.63 -27.06 42.87
N VAL A 28 7.65 -26.20 43.89
CA VAL A 28 7.32 -24.78 43.75
C VAL A 28 8.33 -24.06 42.84
N ILE A 29 9.62 -24.36 42.95
CA ILE A 29 10.65 -23.77 42.08
C ILE A 29 10.44 -24.18 40.62
N VAL A 30 10.19 -25.47 40.36
CA VAL A 30 9.90 -25.96 39.00
C VAL A 30 8.63 -25.31 38.45
N ALA A 31 7.57 -25.25 39.25
CA ALA A 31 6.32 -24.58 38.86
C ALA A 31 6.53 -23.09 38.54
N ALA A 32 7.30 -22.36 39.37
CA ALA A 32 7.62 -20.96 39.15
C ALA A 32 8.46 -20.73 37.88
N ALA A 33 9.45 -21.59 37.64
CA ALA A 33 10.27 -21.53 36.42
C ALA A 33 9.43 -21.79 35.16
N LEU A 34 8.55 -22.80 35.20
CA LEU A 34 7.62 -23.08 34.11
C LEU A 34 6.64 -21.91 33.88
N ALA A 35 6.09 -21.33 34.95
CA ALA A 35 5.20 -20.18 34.85
C ALA A 35 5.89 -18.97 34.20
N PHE A 36 7.14 -18.67 34.58
CA PHE A 36 7.91 -17.58 33.97
C PHE A 36 8.14 -17.81 32.47
N VAL A 37 8.50 -19.03 32.06
CA VAL A 37 8.67 -19.37 30.64
C VAL A 37 7.35 -19.22 29.88
N VAL A 38 6.26 -19.74 30.42
CA VAL A 38 4.92 -19.64 29.80
C VAL A 38 4.47 -18.19 29.68
N LEU A 39 4.69 -17.34 30.69
CA LEU A 39 4.35 -15.93 30.63
C LEU A 39 5.16 -15.18 29.58
N ASN A 40 6.48 -15.41 29.51
CA ASN A 40 7.33 -14.75 28.51
C ASN A 40 6.96 -15.17 27.09
N MET A 41 6.70 -16.46 26.87
CA MET A 41 6.18 -16.95 25.60
C MET A 41 4.80 -16.35 25.31
N GLY A 42 3.91 -16.29 26.30
CA GLY A 42 2.57 -15.71 26.21
C GLY A 42 2.57 -14.21 25.87
N PHE A 43 3.52 -13.45 26.41
CA PHE A 43 3.68 -12.03 26.07
C PHE A 43 4.21 -11.87 24.64
N SER A 44 5.19 -12.69 24.23
CA SER A 44 5.72 -12.66 22.86
C SER A 44 4.64 -13.01 21.84
N THR A 45 3.83 -14.05 22.09
CA THR A 45 2.73 -14.42 21.20
C THR A 45 1.66 -13.34 21.14
N THR A 46 1.30 -12.72 22.27
CA THR A 46 0.32 -11.63 22.32
C THR A 46 0.81 -10.39 21.57
N GLN A 47 2.10 -10.04 21.69
CA GLN A 47 2.70 -8.92 20.93
C GLN A 47 2.68 -9.20 19.42
N ARG A 48 3.07 -10.40 18.99
CA ARG A 48 3.01 -10.80 17.56
C ARG A 48 1.59 -10.78 17.04
N ALA A 49 0.62 -11.28 17.80
CA ALA A 49 -0.79 -11.24 17.45
C ALA A 49 -1.28 -9.79 17.30
N LYS A 50 -0.91 -8.90 18.23
CA LYS A 50 -1.22 -7.46 18.14
C LYS A 50 -0.65 -6.84 16.87
N THR A 51 0.63 -7.07 16.56
CA THR A 51 1.26 -6.52 15.35
C THR A 51 0.58 -7.04 14.10
N ALA A 52 0.30 -8.35 14.02
CA ALA A 52 -0.38 -8.95 12.86
C ALA A 52 -1.79 -8.38 12.66
N ILE A 53 -2.54 -8.17 13.74
CA ILE A 53 -3.88 -7.56 13.69
C ILE A 53 -3.78 -6.12 13.16
N VAL A 54 -2.87 -5.30 13.70
CA VAL A 54 -2.69 -3.91 13.26
C VAL A 54 -2.26 -3.84 11.80
N SER A 55 -1.25 -4.60 11.40
CA SER A 55 -0.79 -4.61 10.00
C SER A 55 -1.87 -5.13 9.04
N SER A 56 -2.68 -6.11 9.46
CA SER A 56 -3.79 -6.60 8.63
C SER A 56 -4.89 -5.57 8.46
N LEU A 57 -5.16 -4.77 9.51
CA LEU A 57 -6.12 -3.68 9.45
C LEU A 57 -5.60 -2.56 8.56
N GLU A 58 -4.33 -2.18 8.71
CA GLU A 58 -3.66 -1.18 7.87
C GLU A 58 -3.67 -1.61 6.40
N GLU A 59 -3.32 -2.86 6.08
CA GLU A 59 -3.32 -3.37 4.72
C GLU A 59 -4.74 -3.39 4.11
N SER A 60 -5.75 -3.76 4.91
CA SER A 60 -7.13 -3.81 4.42
C SER A 60 -7.78 -2.43 4.30
N SER A 61 -7.36 -1.43 5.09
CA SER A 61 -7.96 -0.10 5.11
C SER A 61 -7.29 0.87 4.14
N SER A 62 -6.02 0.65 3.79
CA SER A 62 -5.20 1.61 3.02
C SER A 62 -5.35 1.48 1.50
N ALA A 63 -6.56 1.19 1.01
CA ALA A 63 -6.83 1.12 -0.43
C ALA A 63 -6.81 2.52 -1.07
N LEU A 64 -6.35 2.60 -2.32
CA LEU A 64 -6.50 3.81 -3.13
C LEU A 64 -7.90 3.85 -3.76
N GLU A 65 -8.52 5.03 -3.73
CA GLU A 65 -9.81 5.29 -4.37
C GLU A 65 -9.68 6.39 -5.42
N ILE A 66 -10.47 6.30 -6.49
CA ILE A 66 -10.56 7.37 -7.49
C ILE A 66 -11.33 8.55 -6.88
N ALA A 67 -10.69 9.72 -6.83
CA ALA A 67 -11.23 10.94 -6.25
C ALA A 67 -11.85 11.85 -7.33
N GLY A 68 -13.00 11.44 -7.87
CA GLY A 68 -13.73 12.19 -8.90
C GLY A 68 -13.64 11.55 -10.28
N LYS A 69 -13.70 12.37 -11.33
CA LYS A 69 -13.70 11.88 -12.72
C LYS A 69 -12.30 11.73 -13.26
N VAL A 70 -12.09 10.71 -14.09
CA VAL A 70 -10.87 10.58 -14.87
C VAL A 70 -10.97 11.55 -16.05
N THR A 71 -9.99 12.43 -16.19
CA THR A 71 -9.95 13.40 -17.29
C THR A 71 -8.73 13.17 -18.15
N ALA A 72 -8.74 13.69 -19.37
CA ALA A 72 -7.60 13.61 -20.27
C ALA A 72 -7.40 14.94 -21.01
N SER A 73 -6.15 15.22 -21.35
CA SER A 73 -5.82 16.26 -22.31
C SER A 73 -5.92 15.67 -23.72
N GLY A 74 -6.90 16.15 -24.48
CA GLY A 74 -7.10 15.82 -25.88
C GLY A 74 -6.38 16.81 -26.80
N ASP A 75 -5.91 16.32 -27.94
CA ASP A 75 -5.45 17.12 -29.07
C ASP A 75 -6.52 17.06 -30.16
N VAL A 76 -7.14 18.21 -30.42
CA VAL A 76 -8.26 18.38 -31.37
C VAL A 76 -7.81 18.44 -32.84
N SER A 77 -6.56 18.05 -33.12
CA SER A 77 -6.08 17.78 -34.49
C SER A 77 -6.96 16.74 -35.22
N PRO A 78 -6.96 16.69 -36.56
CA PRO A 78 -7.97 15.97 -37.37
C PRO A 78 -8.15 14.46 -37.09
N THR A 79 -7.26 13.83 -36.33
CA THR A 79 -7.36 12.41 -35.91
C THR A 79 -7.73 12.20 -34.45
N GLY A 80 -7.87 13.26 -33.64
CA GLY A 80 -8.32 13.24 -32.24
C GLY A 80 -7.55 12.26 -31.37
N LYS A 81 -6.55 12.74 -30.60
CA LYS A 81 -5.69 11.86 -29.79
C LYS A 81 -5.56 12.33 -28.35
N ILE A 82 -5.42 11.42 -27.39
CA ILE A 82 -5.10 11.76 -26.00
C ILE A 82 -3.60 12.00 -25.84
N ASN A 83 -3.21 13.11 -25.23
CA ASN A 83 -1.84 13.41 -24.81
C ASN A 83 -1.54 12.80 -23.44
N VAL A 84 -2.39 13.13 -22.47
CA VAL A 84 -2.19 12.77 -21.06
C VAL A 84 -3.52 12.37 -20.44
N THR A 85 -3.53 11.27 -19.69
CA THR A 85 -4.67 10.85 -18.86
C THR A 85 -4.38 11.21 -17.41
N SER A 86 -5.32 11.87 -16.74
CA SER A 86 -5.26 12.24 -15.33
C SER A 86 -6.23 11.39 -14.53
N ILE A 87 -5.71 10.59 -13.59
CA ILE A 87 -6.49 9.79 -12.65
C ILE A 87 -6.34 10.42 -11.28
N PRO A 88 -7.36 11.12 -10.75
CA PRO A 88 -7.30 11.65 -9.41
C PRO A 88 -7.47 10.50 -8.41
N VAL A 89 -6.60 10.44 -7.40
CA VAL A 89 -6.60 9.40 -6.37
C VAL A 89 -6.52 10.01 -4.98
N LYS A 90 -7.15 9.32 -4.03
CA LYS A 90 -7.07 9.59 -2.59
C LYS A 90 -6.95 8.27 -1.84
N VAL A 91 -6.50 8.30 -0.59
CA VAL A 91 -6.66 7.14 0.31
C VAL A 91 -8.13 6.98 0.67
N ALA A 92 -8.59 5.72 0.75
CA ALA A 92 -9.91 5.39 1.26
C ALA A 92 -10.19 6.06 2.61
N SER A 93 -11.45 6.40 2.86
CA SER A 93 -11.80 7.11 4.09
C SER A 93 -11.49 6.25 5.33
N GLY A 94 -10.58 6.73 6.18
CA GLY A 94 -10.13 5.99 7.37
C GLY A 94 -9.01 4.98 7.10
N GLY A 95 -8.47 4.95 5.88
CA GLY A 95 -7.25 4.21 5.55
C GLY A 95 -6.00 4.88 6.10
N SER A 96 -4.92 4.10 6.24
CA SER A 96 -3.60 4.62 6.60
C SER A 96 -2.90 5.22 5.38
N SER A 97 -1.89 6.02 5.64
CA SER A 97 -1.13 6.73 4.60
C SER A 97 -0.42 5.75 3.66
N VAL A 98 -0.38 6.08 2.37
CA VAL A 98 0.19 5.21 1.33
C VAL A 98 1.43 5.85 0.73
N ASN A 99 2.54 5.11 0.67
CA ASN A 99 3.77 5.62 0.06
C ASN A 99 3.72 5.52 -1.47
N LEU A 100 3.77 6.67 -2.14
CA LEU A 100 3.76 6.83 -3.61
C LEU A 100 5.17 7.01 -4.21
N GLY A 101 6.20 6.64 -3.45
CA GLY A 101 7.58 6.68 -3.92
C GLY A 101 7.81 5.86 -5.19
N ASN A 102 8.67 6.36 -6.08
CA ASN A 102 8.96 5.75 -7.38
C ASN A 102 9.52 4.32 -7.31
N THR A 103 10.11 3.93 -6.17
CA THR A 103 10.69 2.60 -5.96
C THR A 103 9.75 1.62 -5.26
N THR A 104 8.69 2.12 -4.62
CA THR A 104 7.77 1.32 -3.79
C THR A 104 6.46 1.02 -4.48
N MET A 105 6.10 1.81 -5.48
CA MET A 105 4.86 1.69 -6.26
C MET A 105 5.19 1.38 -7.72
N ALA A 106 4.28 0.69 -8.41
CA ALA A 106 4.33 0.50 -9.85
C ALA A 106 3.01 0.94 -10.49
N VAL A 107 3.08 1.55 -11.67
CA VAL A 107 1.90 1.81 -12.51
C VAL A 107 2.03 0.96 -13.75
N LYS A 108 1.16 -0.03 -13.87
CA LYS A 108 0.99 -0.82 -15.07
C LYS A 108 0.07 -0.10 -16.02
N TYR A 109 0.42 -0.12 -17.29
CA TYR A 109 -0.42 0.42 -18.34
C TYR A 109 -0.54 -0.60 -19.46
N PHE A 110 -1.76 -0.85 -19.89
CA PHE A 110 -2.00 -1.67 -21.04
C PHE A 110 -3.19 -1.16 -21.85
N SER A 111 -3.13 -1.39 -23.14
CA SER A 111 -4.15 -1.07 -24.12
C SER A 111 -4.29 -2.24 -25.09
N GLY A 112 -5.14 -2.11 -26.11
CA GLY A 112 -5.24 -3.14 -27.15
C GLY A 112 -3.94 -3.37 -27.94
N SER A 113 -2.99 -2.44 -27.88
CA SER A 113 -1.79 -2.44 -28.74
C SER A 113 -0.47 -2.47 -27.98
N VAL A 114 -0.44 -2.06 -26.70
CA VAL A 114 0.78 -1.98 -25.88
C VAL A 114 0.54 -2.44 -24.46
N GLU A 115 1.58 -2.98 -23.82
CA GLU A 115 1.60 -3.42 -22.43
C GLU A 115 2.93 -2.99 -21.79
N TYR A 116 2.84 -2.40 -20.60
CA TYR A 116 3.97 -1.99 -19.79
C TYR A 116 3.75 -2.36 -18.32
N ASP A 117 4.74 -3.02 -17.73
CA ASP A 117 4.71 -3.45 -16.32
C ASP A 117 4.94 -2.32 -15.32
N ASN A 118 5.74 -1.32 -15.68
CA ASN A 118 5.95 -0.14 -14.85
C ASN A 118 6.31 1.07 -15.70
N ILE A 119 5.41 2.05 -15.73
CA ILE A 119 5.60 3.32 -16.42
C ILE A 119 5.97 4.46 -15.47
N MET A 120 6.16 4.22 -14.16
CA MET A 120 6.50 5.28 -13.22
C MET A 120 7.88 5.89 -13.50
N THR A 121 7.92 7.22 -13.67
CA THR A 121 9.17 7.97 -13.87
C THR A 121 9.49 8.92 -12.72
N GLY A 122 8.48 9.35 -11.95
CA GLY A 122 8.71 10.16 -10.76
C GLY A 122 7.46 10.73 -10.11
N ILE A 123 7.71 11.49 -9.04
CA ILE A 123 6.68 12.15 -8.22
C ILE A 123 7.12 13.58 -7.92
N LEU A 124 6.18 14.51 -8.11
CA LEU A 124 6.29 15.89 -7.68
C LEU A 124 5.75 15.99 -6.25
N SER A 125 6.59 15.67 -5.27
CA SER A 125 6.24 15.59 -3.84
C SER A 125 6.13 16.96 -3.16
N THR A 126 6.68 18.01 -3.77
CA THR A 126 6.74 19.35 -3.17
C THR A 126 5.85 20.32 -3.93
N GLY A 127 5.00 21.03 -3.20
CA GLY A 127 4.07 22.00 -3.75
C GLY A 127 2.74 21.37 -4.16
N THR A 128 1.89 22.22 -4.75
CA THR A 128 0.56 21.87 -5.22
C THR A 128 0.37 22.40 -6.62
N TYR A 129 -0.28 21.61 -7.48
CA TYR A 129 -0.48 21.95 -8.87
C TYR A 129 -1.97 22.08 -9.17
N ALA A 130 -2.36 23.25 -9.70
CA ALA A 130 -3.76 23.57 -9.97
C ALA A 130 -4.34 22.83 -11.20
N ASN A 131 -3.49 22.45 -12.16
CA ASN A 131 -3.93 21.77 -13.38
C ASN A 131 -2.83 20.88 -13.97
N LEU A 132 -3.25 20.02 -14.92
CA LEU A 132 -2.39 19.06 -15.59
C LEU A 132 -1.26 19.74 -16.39
N THR A 133 -1.53 20.88 -17.04
CA THR A 133 -0.55 21.59 -17.86
C THR A 133 0.66 22.08 -17.05
N VAL A 134 0.42 22.70 -15.89
CA VAL A 134 1.49 23.20 -15.01
C VAL A 134 2.23 22.04 -14.35
N ALA A 135 1.51 20.99 -13.95
CA ALA A 135 2.13 19.78 -13.40
C ALA A 135 3.07 19.11 -14.41
N MET A 136 2.65 18.95 -15.68
CA MET A 136 3.49 18.35 -16.72
C MET A 136 4.70 19.21 -17.09
N GLN A 137 4.59 20.54 -16.98
CA GLN A 137 5.73 21.43 -17.14
C GLN A 137 6.76 21.24 -16.01
N ALA A 138 6.30 21.18 -14.75
CA ALA A 138 7.18 20.93 -13.62
C ALA A 138 7.81 19.53 -13.68
N ALA A 139 7.06 18.52 -14.12
CA ALA A 139 7.56 17.16 -14.33
C ALA A 139 8.68 17.10 -15.39
N ALA A 140 8.52 17.84 -16.49
CA ALA A 140 9.57 17.96 -17.50
C ALA A 140 10.82 18.69 -16.97
N GLN A 141 10.63 19.76 -16.19
CA GLN A 141 11.74 20.49 -15.56
C GLN A 141 12.49 19.66 -14.51
N ALA A 142 11.79 18.79 -13.80
CA ALA A 142 12.36 17.84 -12.84
C ALA A 142 13.04 16.64 -13.52
N GLY A 143 12.96 16.51 -14.85
CA GLY A 143 13.57 15.41 -15.60
C GLY A 143 12.79 14.10 -15.57
N HIS A 144 11.53 14.10 -15.10
CA HIS A 144 10.65 12.92 -15.12
C HIS A 144 10.02 12.66 -16.50
N LEU A 145 9.99 13.68 -17.36
CA LEU A 145 9.50 13.63 -18.74
C LEU A 145 10.50 14.33 -19.66
N ASN A 146 10.63 13.89 -20.91
CA ASN A 146 11.45 14.59 -21.90
C ASN A 146 10.84 15.95 -22.29
N VAL A 147 9.52 15.99 -22.45
CA VAL A 147 8.77 17.17 -22.90
C VAL A 147 7.44 17.27 -22.18
N ASN A 148 6.87 18.48 -22.08
CA ASN A 148 5.48 18.64 -21.69
C ASN A 148 4.57 18.28 -22.89
N PRO A 149 3.84 17.14 -22.86
CA PRO A 149 3.03 16.68 -23.99
C PRO A 149 1.81 17.56 -24.28
N ILE A 150 1.47 18.52 -23.40
CA ILE A 150 0.31 19.41 -23.56
C ILE A 150 0.69 20.70 -24.29
N THR A 151 1.89 21.23 -24.04
CA THR A 151 2.33 22.54 -24.60
C THR A 151 3.41 22.40 -25.67
N SER A 152 4.11 21.27 -25.71
CA SER A 152 5.16 21.02 -26.71
C SER A 152 4.57 20.51 -28.01
N ASN A 153 5.14 20.91 -29.14
CA ASN A 153 4.86 20.33 -30.46
C ASN A 153 5.62 19.02 -30.69
N THR A 154 6.51 18.65 -29.77
CA THR A 154 7.24 17.38 -29.79
C THR A 154 6.45 16.35 -28.99
N ALA A 155 6.22 15.17 -29.58
CA ALA A 155 5.57 14.08 -28.87
C ALA A 155 6.49 13.50 -27.78
N ALA A 156 5.90 12.90 -26.74
CA ALA A 156 6.67 12.16 -25.75
C ALA A 156 7.30 10.89 -26.38
N ASP A 157 8.54 10.60 -25.97
CA ASP A 157 9.32 9.47 -26.51
C ASP A 157 8.94 8.11 -25.89
N ALA A 158 8.32 8.14 -24.71
CA ALA A 158 7.90 6.98 -23.94
C ALA A 158 6.57 7.24 -23.23
N THR A 159 5.84 6.15 -22.97
CA THR A 159 4.65 6.17 -22.12
C THR A 159 5.12 6.17 -20.66
N ALA A 160 4.73 7.18 -19.90
CA ALA A 160 5.27 7.48 -18.57
C ALA A 160 4.17 7.94 -17.61
N ALA A 161 4.28 7.57 -16.34
CA ALA A 161 3.42 8.01 -15.26
C ALA A 161 4.18 8.93 -14.31
N VAL A 162 3.58 10.08 -14.03
CA VAL A 162 4.07 11.05 -13.04
C VAL A 162 2.97 11.33 -12.05
N ILE A 163 3.31 11.35 -10.77
CA ILE A 163 2.38 11.72 -9.70
C ILE A 163 2.63 13.17 -9.30
N TYR A 164 1.55 13.89 -9.05
CA TYR A 164 1.61 15.22 -8.44
C TYR A 164 0.43 15.43 -7.51
N PHE A 165 0.55 16.38 -6.59
CA PHE A 165 -0.50 16.67 -5.62
C PHE A 165 -1.34 17.87 -6.04
N ALA A 166 -2.67 17.69 -6.04
CA ALA A 166 -3.65 18.76 -6.17
C ALA A 166 -4.03 19.36 -4.80
N VAL A 167 -3.85 18.58 -3.73
CA VAL A 167 -3.90 19.04 -2.34
C VAL A 167 -2.76 18.35 -1.61
N ASN A 168 -1.78 19.12 -1.14
CA ASN A 168 -0.61 18.66 -0.41
C ASN A 168 -0.54 19.37 0.95
N ARG A 169 -0.27 18.64 2.03
CA ARG A 169 -0.21 19.19 3.40
C ARG A 169 1.18 19.17 4.00
N ASN A 170 2.08 18.30 3.54
CA ASN A 170 3.35 18.04 4.22
C ASN A 170 4.55 17.84 3.26
N ASP A 171 4.38 18.10 1.97
CA ASP A 171 5.43 18.12 0.94
C ASP A 171 6.30 16.85 0.90
N ASN A 172 5.65 15.69 0.97
CA ASN A 172 6.33 14.40 0.89
C ASN A 172 5.71 13.49 -0.20
N ALA A 173 6.26 12.30 -0.36
CA ALA A 173 5.80 11.31 -1.35
C ALA A 173 4.76 10.34 -0.76
N ILE A 174 4.18 10.66 0.39
CA ILE A 174 3.20 9.84 1.09
C ILE A 174 1.84 10.50 0.87
N LEU A 175 0.84 9.72 0.49
CA LEU A 175 -0.53 10.18 0.38
C LEU A 175 -1.22 10.01 1.73
N ASP A 176 -1.49 11.12 2.38
CA ASP A 176 -2.20 11.15 3.67
C ASP A 176 -3.70 11.38 3.52
N GLN A 177 -4.44 11.10 4.60
CA GLN A 177 -5.87 11.38 4.63
C GLN A 177 -6.14 12.88 4.47
N GLY A 178 -6.94 13.23 3.46
CA GLY A 178 -7.29 14.60 3.12
C GLY A 178 -6.34 15.25 2.10
N GLU A 179 -5.33 14.53 1.63
CA GLU A 179 -4.56 14.90 0.45
C GLU A 179 -5.15 14.25 -0.81
N HIS A 180 -4.97 14.93 -1.94
CA HIS A 180 -5.41 14.44 -3.24
C HIS A 180 -4.23 14.46 -4.20
N ALA A 181 -3.86 13.27 -4.67
CA ALA A 181 -2.86 13.10 -5.71
C ALA A 181 -3.52 12.87 -7.06
N ILE A 182 -2.81 13.18 -8.13
CA ILE A 182 -3.23 12.90 -9.49
C ILE A 182 -2.11 12.12 -10.15
N ILE A 183 -2.47 10.96 -10.70
CA ILE A 183 -1.58 10.13 -11.51
C ILE A 183 -1.79 10.57 -12.95
N ALA A 184 -0.77 11.21 -13.52
CA ALA A 184 -0.75 11.63 -14.91
C ALA A 184 0.01 10.61 -15.76
N ILE A 185 -0.71 9.94 -16.65
CA ILE A 185 -0.15 9.01 -17.64
C ILE A 185 0.02 9.77 -18.95
N VAL A 186 1.28 10.03 -19.30
CA VAL A 186 1.69 10.58 -20.58
C VAL A 186 1.85 9.45 -21.57
N HIS A 187 1.22 9.57 -22.74
CA HIS A 187 1.32 8.56 -23.79
C HIS A 187 2.40 8.91 -24.79
N LYS A 188 3.21 7.92 -25.18
CA LYS A 188 4.16 8.08 -26.28
C LYS A 188 3.44 8.49 -27.56
N GLY A 189 4.06 9.32 -28.39
CA GLY A 189 3.44 9.87 -29.62
C GLY A 189 2.74 8.85 -30.54
N SER A 190 3.34 7.68 -30.71
CA SER A 190 2.79 6.59 -31.54
C SER A 190 1.72 5.75 -30.86
N GLU A 191 1.59 5.84 -29.53
CA GLU A 191 0.74 5.00 -28.68
C GLU A 191 -0.43 5.79 -28.07
N ARG A 192 -0.57 7.05 -28.48
CA ARG A 192 -1.63 7.96 -28.02
C ARG A 192 -3.01 7.36 -28.30
N PRO A 193 -3.82 7.08 -27.26
CA PRO A 193 -5.17 6.53 -27.43
C PRO A 193 -6.04 7.45 -28.30
N GLN A 194 -6.84 6.83 -29.16
CA GLN A 194 -7.81 7.47 -30.03
C GLN A 194 -9.24 7.22 -29.54
N ALA A 195 -10.22 7.87 -30.18
CA ALA A 195 -11.62 7.61 -29.89
C ALA A 195 -11.93 6.10 -30.03
N LEU A 196 -12.72 5.57 -29.10
CA LEU A 196 -13.10 4.16 -28.96
C LEU A 196 -12.00 3.22 -28.44
N ASP A 197 -10.78 3.69 -28.20
CA ASP A 197 -9.77 2.88 -27.52
C ASP A 197 -10.08 2.75 -26.02
N MET A 198 -9.64 1.64 -25.43
CA MET A 198 -9.70 1.44 -23.98
C MET A 198 -8.34 1.71 -23.33
N ILE A 199 -8.36 2.59 -22.33
CA ILE A 199 -7.23 2.89 -21.46
C ILE A 199 -7.38 2.02 -20.22
N LYS A 200 -6.39 1.18 -19.94
CA LYS A 200 -6.33 0.37 -18.72
C LYS A 200 -5.05 0.68 -17.96
N ALA A 201 -5.21 1.11 -16.73
CA ALA A 201 -4.12 1.36 -15.81
C ALA A 201 -4.36 0.62 -14.50
N GLU A 202 -3.31 0.02 -13.97
CA GLU A 202 -3.34 -0.63 -12.66
C GLU A 202 -2.24 -0.03 -11.79
N ILE A 203 -2.62 0.48 -10.63
CA ILE A 203 -1.74 1.17 -9.69
C ILE A 203 -1.51 0.23 -8.52
N ILE A 204 -0.27 -0.24 -8.41
CA ILE A 204 0.14 -1.21 -7.41
C ILE A 204 0.94 -0.48 -6.35
N VAL A 205 0.37 -0.40 -5.14
CA VAL A 205 0.96 0.26 -3.98
C VAL A 205 1.67 -0.75 -3.08
N PRO A 206 2.66 -0.32 -2.26
CA PRO A 206 3.38 -1.22 -1.36
C PRO A 206 2.53 -1.73 -0.18
N THR A 207 1.50 -0.97 0.19
CA THR A 207 0.56 -1.26 1.27
C THR A 207 -0.83 -0.84 0.82
N GLY A 208 -1.78 -1.77 0.88
CA GLY A 208 -3.14 -1.57 0.41
C GLY A 208 -3.49 -2.36 -0.85
N SER A 209 -4.76 -2.32 -1.21
CA SER A 209 -5.25 -2.97 -2.43
C SER A 209 -4.83 -2.17 -3.68
N PRO A 210 -4.43 -2.85 -4.78
CA PRO A 210 -4.16 -2.19 -6.05
C PRO A 210 -5.43 -1.56 -6.61
N LEU A 211 -5.27 -0.43 -7.30
CA LEU A 211 -6.36 0.29 -7.95
C LEU A 211 -6.33 0.02 -9.45
N THR A 212 -7.40 -0.56 -10.00
CA THR A 212 -7.57 -0.74 -11.44
C THR A 212 -8.51 0.31 -12.01
N VAL A 213 -8.09 0.97 -13.08
CA VAL A 213 -8.87 1.96 -13.81
C VAL A 213 -8.98 1.55 -15.27
N GLU A 214 -10.21 1.38 -15.73
CA GLU A 214 -10.53 1.10 -17.13
C GLU A 214 -11.49 2.17 -17.64
N ARG A 215 -11.13 2.84 -18.75
CA ARG A 215 -11.94 3.88 -19.38
C ARG A 215 -11.94 3.76 -20.89
N LEU A 216 -13.13 3.94 -21.47
CA LEU A 216 -13.31 4.06 -22.92
C LEU A 216 -13.11 5.52 -23.33
N VAL A 217 -12.29 5.75 -24.34
CA VAL A 217 -12.06 7.10 -24.85
C VAL A 217 -13.26 7.54 -25.70
N PRO A 218 -13.98 8.61 -25.33
CA PRO A 218 -15.05 9.15 -26.15
C PRO A 218 -14.48 9.91 -27.35
N ASN A 219 -15.35 10.44 -28.20
CA ASN A 219 -14.89 11.28 -29.30
C ASN A 219 -14.23 12.58 -28.78
N ILE A 220 -13.04 12.88 -29.29
CA ILE A 220 -12.19 13.97 -28.80
C ILE A 220 -12.54 15.24 -29.56
N THR A 221 -13.41 16.06 -28.96
CA THR A 221 -13.89 17.33 -29.55
C THR A 221 -13.35 18.57 -28.83
N THR A 222 -12.76 18.38 -27.65
CA THR A 222 -12.24 19.43 -26.77
C THR A 222 -10.87 19.07 -26.21
N ASN A 223 -10.09 20.09 -25.83
CA ASN A 223 -8.76 19.88 -25.24
C ASN A 223 -8.78 19.22 -23.86
N VAL A 224 -9.91 19.29 -23.17
CA VAL A 224 -10.18 18.57 -21.92
C VAL A 224 -11.29 17.58 -22.21
N VAL A 225 -10.99 16.30 -22.05
CA VAL A 225 -11.90 15.18 -22.32
C VAL A 225 -12.27 14.53 -21.00
N ASP A 226 -13.56 14.35 -20.76
CA ASP A 226 -14.07 13.58 -19.64
C ASP A 226 -14.11 12.10 -20.05
N LEU A 227 -13.40 11.24 -19.31
CA LEU A 227 -13.36 9.80 -19.57
C LEU A 227 -14.35 9.03 -18.70
N GLY A 228 -14.96 9.66 -17.68
CA GLY A 228 -15.84 9.01 -16.71
C GLY A 228 -15.33 9.07 -15.28
#